data_AF-A0A9E3WSV0-F1
#
_entry.id   AF-A0A9E3WSV0-F1
#
_cell.length_a   1.000
_cell.length_b   1.000
_cell.length_c   1.000
_cell.angle_alpha   90.00
_cell.angle_beta   90.00
_cell.angle_gamma   90.00
#
_symmetry.space_group_name_H-M   'P 1'
#
loop_
_entity.id
_entity.type
_entity.pdbx_description
1 polymer ?
#
loop_
_entity_poly.entity_id
_entity_poly.type
_entity_poly.pdbx_seq_one_letter_code
_entity_poly.pdbx_strand_id
1 'polypeptide(L)'
;GEFPPGGLEWRPPSDPSKRQLAWSAFLLPYLEQQNVYDKLDLNKAFDAPENAAGAATILAVYVCPTSSRGAKLVDGRGPCDYGGIYGERIASPNNPPKGAMLYDQAISIDDIRDGTSNTLIISEDSEWADGQWINGRNLFDQAFAINQAPPYENDIRSQHPGGAQGLLADGSVHFLRETMELTTLAAICTRARGEVVSGL
;
A
#
# COMPACT_ATOMS: atom_id res chain seq x y z
N GLY A 1 4.28 -11.00 16.75
CA GLY A 1 4.47 -11.10 15.29
C GLY A 1 4.64 -9.70 14.75
N GLU A 2 5.39 -9.53 13.68
CA GLU A 2 5.67 -8.22 13.07
C GLU A 2 5.20 -8.23 11.62
N PHE A 3 4.69 -7.08 11.16
CA PHE A 3 4.46 -6.85 9.74
C PHE A 3 5.80 -6.56 9.04
N PRO A 4 5.96 -6.93 7.76
CA PRO A 4 7.11 -6.45 6.99
C PRO A 4 7.09 -4.91 6.93
N PRO A 5 8.25 -4.27 6.69
CA PRO A 5 8.25 -2.84 6.38
C PRO A 5 7.37 -2.57 5.15
N GLY A 6 6.71 -1.42 5.15
CA GLY A 6 5.94 -0.92 4.01
C GLY A 6 6.80 -0.78 2.75
N GLY A 7 8.05 -0.35 2.94
CA GLY A 7 9.04 -0.32 1.87
C GLY A 7 10.45 -0.22 2.42
N LEU A 8 11.44 -0.49 1.58
CA LEU A 8 12.84 -0.29 1.91
C LEU A 8 13.39 0.92 1.18
N GLU A 9 14.16 1.73 1.87
CA GLU A 9 14.95 2.83 1.32
C GLU A 9 14.14 3.73 0.40
N TRP A 10 13.35 4.62 0.99
CA TRP A 10 12.66 5.65 0.20
C TRP A 10 13.65 6.36 -0.72
N ARG A 11 13.33 6.37 -2.02
CA ARG A 11 14.22 6.85 -3.08
C ARG A 11 13.81 8.25 -3.51
N PRO A 12 14.57 9.30 -3.11
CA PRO A 12 14.40 10.61 -3.70
C PRO A 12 14.81 10.56 -5.18
N PRO A 13 14.26 11.45 -6.03
CA PRO A 13 14.73 11.60 -7.41
C PRO A 13 16.24 11.84 -7.55
N SER A 14 16.87 12.41 -6.51
CA SER A 14 18.30 12.72 -6.48
C SER A 14 19.23 11.53 -6.22
N ASP A 15 18.72 10.39 -5.75
CA ASP A 15 19.54 9.23 -5.43
C ASP A 15 18.92 7.94 -6.00
N PRO A 16 19.22 7.61 -7.27
CA PRO A 16 18.65 6.44 -7.92
C PRO A 16 19.20 5.10 -7.39
N SER A 17 20.18 5.12 -6.49
CA SER A 17 20.82 3.89 -5.99
C SER A 17 20.01 3.18 -4.90
N LYS A 18 19.06 3.89 -4.27
CA LYS A 18 18.19 3.36 -3.22
C LYS A 18 17.31 2.24 -3.73
N ARG A 19 17.11 1.22 -2.89
CA ARG A 19 16.42 0.00 -3.29
C ARG A 19 14.94 0.22 -3.66
N GLN A 20 14.20 0.98 -2.84
CA GLN A 20 12.77 1.26 -3.05
C GLN A 20 11.93 -0.01 -3.33
N LEU A 21 12.16 -1.06 -2.55
CA LEU A 21 11.40 -2.31 -2.65
C LEU A 21 10.13 -2.23 -1.80
N ALA A 22 8.99 -2.65 -2.33
CA ALA A 22 7.69 -2.62 -1.65
C ALA A 22 7.46 -3.83 -0.72
N TRP A 23 6.61 -3.63 0.28
CA TRP A 23 6.03 -4.66 1.15
C TRP A 23 5.57 -5.92 0.39
N SER A 24 4.92 -5.71 -0.77
CA SER A 24 4.32 -6.73 -1.61
C SER A 24 5.34 -7.69 -2.21
N ALA A 25 6.60 -7.30 -2.35
CA ALA A 25 7.67 -8.21 -2.74
C ALA A 25 8.01 -9.22 -1.63
N PHE A 26 7.94 -8.79 -0.36
CA PHE A 26 8.25 -9.66 0.79
C PHE A 26 7.13 -10.64 1.13
N LEU A 27 5.91 -10.42 0.62
CA LEU A 27 4.79 -11.34 0.81
C LEU A 27 4.80 -12.53 -0.16
N LEU A 28 5.55 -12.48 -1.27
CA LEU A 28 5.52 -13.51 -2.31
C LEU A 28 5.70 -14.94 -1.80
N PRO A 29 6.64 -15.24 -0.87
CA PRO A 29 6.78 -16.59 -0.31
C PRO A 29 5.52 -17.10 0.40
N TYR A 30 4.73 -16.20 0.99
CA TYR A 30 3.49 -16.51 1.70
C TYR A 30 2.26 -16.57 0.78
N LEU A 31 2.42 -16.15 -0.48
CA LEU A 31 1.38 -16.14 -1.52
C LEU A 31 1.61 -17.25 -2.55
N GLU A 32 2.41 -18.27 -2.21
CA GLU A 32 2.80 -19.37 -3.10
C GLU A 32 3.54 -18.90 -4.38
N GLN A 33 4.21 -17.74 -4.31
CA GLN A 33 4.98 -17.13 -5.42
C GLN A 33 6.49 -17.25 -5.23
N GLN A 34 6.97 -18.34 -4.62
CA GLN A 34 8.40 -18.56 -4.36
C GLN A 34 9.23 -18.50 -5.66
N ASN A 35 8.71 -19.05 -6.76
CA ASN A 35 9.33 -19.01 -8.09
C ASN A 35 9.55 -17.59 -8.65
N VAL A 36 8.75 -16.61 -8.22
CA VAL A 36 8.91 -15.20 -8.58
C VAL A 36 9.90 -14.55 -7.62
N TYR A 37 9.77 -14.83 -6.33
CA TYR A 37 10.66 -14.33 -5.28
C TYR A 37 12.13 -14.71 -5.53
N ASP A 38 12.39 -15.95 -5.94
CA ASP A 38 13.74 -16.46 -6.24
C ASP A 38 14.41 -15.74 -7.43
N LYS A 39 13.66 -14.98 -8.22
CA LYS A 39 14.19 -14.16 -9.32
C LYS A 39 14.59 -12.76 -8.90
N LEU A 40 14.33 -12.37 -7.65
CA LEU A 40 14.61 -11.02 -7.15
C LEU A 40 15.95 -10.98 -6.42
N ASP A 41 16.76 -9.97 -6.72
CA ASP A 41 17.87 -9.54 -5.90
C ASP A 41 17.41 -8.37 -5.01
N LEU A 42 17.12 -8.68 -3.74
CA LEU A 42 16.64 -7.72 -2.75
C LEU A 42 17.72 -6.74 -2.26
N ASN A 43 18.97 -6.88 -2.74
CA ASN A 43 20.04 -5.90 -2.53
C ASN A 43 20.10 -4.87 -3.66
N LYS A 44 19.27 -5.00 -4.68
CA LYS A 44 19.20 -4.10 -5.84
C LYS A 44 17.93 -3.28 -5.83
N ALA A 45 17.94 -2.21 -6.61
CA ALA A 45 16.75 -1.39 -6.80
C ALA A 45 15.63 -2.18 -7.49
N PHE A 46 14.38 -1.83 -7.17
CA PHE A 46 13.19 -2.43 -7.78
C PHE A 46 13.20 -2.35 -9.32
N ASP A 47 13.87 -1.33 -9.87
CA ASP A 47 14.01 -1.05 -11.29
C ASP A 47 15.32 -1.55 -11.91
N ALA A 48 16.19 -2.19 -11.13
CA ALA A 48 17.47 -2.69 -11.60
C ALA A 48 17.29 -3.80 -12.67
N PRO A 49 18.21 -3.90 -13.65
CA PRO A 49 18.17 -4.96 -14.67
C PRO A 49 18.06 -6.37 -14.10
N GLU A 50 18.70 -6.62 -12.96
CA GLU A 50 18.67 -7.89 -12.23
C GLU A 50 17.26 -8.30 -11.81
N ASN A 51 16.42 -7.33 -11.46
CA ASN A 51 15.04 -7.56 -11.03
C ASN A 51 14.04 -7.55 -12.19
N ALA A 52 14.42 -7.14 -13.39
CA ALA A 52 13.49 -6.88 -14.50
C ALA A 52 12.62 -8.10 -14.86
N ALA A 53 13.20 -9.30 -14.91
CA ALA A 53 12.46 -10.52 -15.25
C ALA A 53 11.47 -10.94 -14.16
N GLY A 54 11.84 -10.82 -12.89
CA GLY A 54 10.95 -11.10 -11.76
C GLY A 54 9.83 -10.05 -11.68
N ALA A 55 10.21 -8.77 -11.69
CA ALA A 55 9.32 -7.62 -11.60
C ALA A 55 8.27 -7.56 -12.72
N ALA A 56 8.56 -8.07 -13.92
CA ALA A 56 7.61 -8.16 -15.03
C ALA A 56 6.49 -9.20 -14.83
N THR A 57 6.56 -10.03 -13.78
CA THR A 57 5.52 -11.03 -13.50
C THR A 57 4.22 -10.36 -13.12
N ILE A 58 3.13 -10.71 -13.80
CA ILE A 58 1.78 -10.28 -13.46
C ILE A 58 1.25 -11.21 -12.37
N LEU A 59 0.98 -10.65 -11.20
CA LEU A 59 0.47 -11.36 -10.04
C LEU A 59 -1.00 -11.01 -9.87
N ALA A 60 -1.89 -11.95 -10.19
CA ALA A 60 -3.33 -11.71 -10.17
C ALA A 60 -3.85 -11.23 -8.79
N VAL A 61 -3.20 -11.65 -7.70
CA VAL A 61 -3.52 -11.20 -6.34
C VAL A 61 -3.33 -9.68 -6.13
N TYR A 62 -2.51 -9.03 -6.95
CA TYR A 62 -2.29 -7.58 -6.89
C TYR A 62 -3.07 -6.79 -7.95
N VAL A 63 -3.92 -7.47 -8.74
CA VAL A 63 -4.74 -6.83 -9.77
C VAL A 63 -6.19 -6.81 -9.32
N CYS A 64 -6.74 -5.61 -9.15
CA CYS A 64 -8.14 -5.44 -8.79
C CYS A 64 -9.03 -5.86 -9.99
N PRO A 65 -10.04 -6.74 -9.81
CA PRO A 65 -10.89 -7.21 -10.90
C PRO A 65 -11.68 -6.11 -11.61
N THR A 66 -11.95 -4.99 -10.94
CA THR A 66 -12.64 -3.85 -11.54
C THR A 66 -11.70 -2.80 -12.12
N SER A 67 -10.39 -2.88 -11.86
CA SER A 67 -9.40 -1.94 -12.40
C SER A 67 -9.33 -2.03 -13.92
N SER A 68 -9.51 -0.91 -14.61
CA SER A 68 -9.50 -0.83 -16.08
C SER A 68 -8.10 -1.06 -16.65
N ARG A 69 -7.06 -0.85 -15.83
CA ARG A 69 -5.67 -1.21 -16.13
C ARG A 69 -5.50 -2.71 -16.32
N GLY A 70 -6.18 -3.51 -15.48
CA GLY A 70 -6.05 -4.95 -15.44
C GLY A 70 -4.59 -5.41 -15.40
N ALA A 71 -4.26 -6.42 -16.20
CA ALA A 71 -2.94 -7.06 -16.26
C ALA A 71 -1.88 -6.27 -17.07
N LYS A 72 -2.10 -4.99 -17.37
CA LYS A 72 -1.15 -4.19 -18.17
C LYS A 72 0.08 -3.82 -17.33
N LEU A 73 1.26 -4.09 -17.88
CA LEU A 73 2.53 -3.70 -17.26
C LEU A 73 2.66 -2.17 -17.16
N VAL A 74 3.28 -1.72 -16.07
CA VAL A 74 3.63 -0.32 -15.80
C VAL A 74 5.15 -0.22 -15.84
N ASP A 75 5.70 0.50 -16.81
CA ASP A 75 7.15 0.61 -17.06
C ASP A 75 7.89 -0.74 -17.12
N GLY A 76 7.23 -1.75 -17.69
CA GLY A 76 7.77 -3.11 -17.82
C GLY A 76 7.62 -3.98 -16.57
N ARG A 77 6.92 -3.51 -15.53
CA ARG A 77 6.70 -4.24 -14.27
C ARG A 77 5.23 -4.58 -14.07
N GLY A 78 4.98 -5.65 -13.32
CA GLY A 78 3.63 -6.10 -12.99
C GLY A 78 2.87 -5.02 -12.22
N PRO A 79 1.58 -4.80 -12.56
CA PRO A 79 0.76 -3.80 -11.88
C PRO A 79 0.46 -4.18 -10.43
N CYS A 80 0.12 -3.18 -9.63
CA CYS A 80 -0.45 -3.30 -8.31
C CYS A 80 -1.55 -2.26 -8.16
N ASP A 81 -2.77 -2.71 -7.87
CA ASP A 81 -3.93 -1.86 -7.59
C ASP A 81 -4.19 -1.73 -6.08
N TYR A 82 -3.20 -2.08 -5.25
CA TYR A 82 -3.27 -2.03 -3.80
C TYR A 82 -2.05 -1.28 -3.25
N GLY A 83 -2.28 -0.36 -2.32
CA GLY A 83 -1.24 0.39 -1.66
C GLY A 83 -1.25 0.22 -0.15
N GLY A 84 -0.07 0.32 0.46
CA GLY A 84 0.10 0.26 1.91
C GLY A 84 -0.17 1.62 2.56
N ILE A 85 -0.84 1.61 3.71
CA ILE A 85 -1.20 2.83 4.43
C ILE A 85 0.00 3.37 5.21
N TYR A 86 0.62 4.43 4.69
CA TYR A 86 1.70 5.19 5.32
C TYR A 86 1.19 6.20 6.37
N GLY A 87 -0.10 6.55 6.30
CA GLY A 87 -0.76 7.40 7.28
C GLY A 87 -1.93 8.19 6.68
N GLU A 88 -2.15 9.38 7.23
CA GLU A 88 -3.21 10.30 6.79
C GLU A 88 -2.78 11.75 6.88
N ARG A 89 -3.30 12.59 5.98
CA ARG A 89 -3.20 14.06 5.95
C ARG A 89 -4.55 14.78 6.01
N ILE A 90 -5.64 14.05 6.21
CA ILE A 90 -7.00 14.59 6.33
C ILE A 90 -7.13 15.47 7.58
N ALA A 91 -6.70 14.95 8.74
CA ALA A 91 -6.88 15.60 10.03
C ALA A 91 -5.63 16.36 10.50
N SER A 92 -4.43 15.96 10.05
CA SER A 92 -3.18 16.59 10.45
C SER A 92 -2.00 16.21 9.54
N PRO A 93 -0.91 16.99 9.50
CA PRO A 93 0.30 16.59 8.78
C PRO A 93 0.79 15.18 9.17
N ASN A 94 1.36 14.47 8.20
CA ASN A 94 1.87 13.11 8.38
C ASN A 94 3.41 13.09 8.53
N ASN A 95 3.92 13.86 9.49
CA ASN A 95 5.34 13.89 9.80
C ASN A 95 5.54 14.03 11.32
N PRO A 96 5.95 12.96 12.03
CA PRO A 96 6.30 11.63 11.51
C PRO A 96 5.09 10.85 10.97
N PRO A 97 5.32 9.79 10.16
CA PRO A 97 4.23 9.00 9.57
C PRO A 97 3.44 8.19 10.62
N LYS A 98 2.12 8.17 10.44
CA LYS A 98 1.15 7.63 11.42
C LYS A 98 0.57 6.26 11.07
N GLY A 99 0.73 5.81 9.83
CA GLY A 99 0.20 4.51 9.38
C GLY A 99 1.01 3.31 9.87
N ALA A 100 0.62 2.12 9.43
CA ALA A 100 1.29 0.86 9.77
C ALA A 100 2.36 0.45 8.75
N MET A 101 2.23 0.88 7.49
CA MET A 101 3.14 0.48 6.42
C MET A 101 4.23 1.54 6.24
N LEU A 102 5.31 1.44 7.02
CA LEU A 102 6.38 2.44 7.06
C LEU A 102 7.63 2.04 6.26
N TYR A 103 8.38 3.04 5.79
CA TYR A 103 9.70 2.79 5.20
C TYR A 103 10.72 2.41 6.28
N ASP A 104 11.53 1.39 5.98
CA ASP A 104 12.69 0.96 6.78
C ASP A 104 12.37 0.59 8.24
N GLN A 105 11.08 0.42 8.56
CA GLN A 105 10.59 0.13 9.89
C GLN A 105 9.48 -0.91 9.81
N ALA A 106 9.73 -2.08 10.40
CA ALA A 106 8.70 -3.04 10.71
C ALA A 106 7.86 -2.53 11.90
N ILE A 107 6.55 -2.79 11.85
CA ILE A 107 5.62 -2.44 12.92
C ILE A 107 5.15 -3.74 13.56
N SER A 108 5.22 -3.82 14.89
CA SER A 108 4.70 -4.95 15.64
C SER A 108 3.20 -4.80 15.88
N ILE A 109 2.50 -5.90 16.21
CA ILE A 109 1.09 -5.80 16.61
C ILE A 109 0.93 -4.91 17.86
N ASP A 110 1.91 -4.88 18.76
CA ASP A 110 1.88 -4.07 19.98
C ASP A 110 2.00 -2.54 19.69
N ASP A 111 2.51 -2.18 18.52
CA ASP A 111 2.57 -0.80 18.05
C ASP A 111 1.20 -0.32 17.49
N ILE A 112 0.25 -1.23 17.26
CA ILE A 112 -1.10 -0.92 16.77
C ILE A 112 -2.03 -0.75 17.98
N ARG A 113 -2.05 0.47 18.52
CA ARG A 113 -2.78 0.82 19.76
C ARG A 113 -4.22 1.25 19.54
N ASP A 114 -4.59 1.56 18.30
CA ASP A 114 -5.97 1.92 17.94
C ASP A 114 -6.87 0.66 17.76
N GLY A 115 -6.26 -0.53 17.89
CA GLY A 115 -6.89 -1.83 17.76
C GLY A 115 -6.71 -2.40 16.35
N THR A 116 -6.31 -3.66 16.24
CA THR A 116 -6.00 -4.29 14.95
C THR A 116 -7.22 -4.37 14.01
N SER A 117 -8.42 -4.44 14.56
CA SER A 117 -9.69 -4.40 13.81
C SER A 117 -10.16 -2.98 13.43
N ASN A 118 -9.38 -1.95 13.77
CA ASN A 118 -9.68 -0.54 13.45
C ASN A 118 -8.54 0.14 12.67
N THR A 119 -7.45 -0.57 12.38
CA THR A 119 -6.30 -0.01 11.68
C THR A 119 -6.21 -0.62 10.29
N LEU A 120 -6.43 0.22 9.28
CA LEU A 120 -6.27 -0.09 7.86
C LEU A 120 -4.77 -0.19 7.53
N ILE A 121 -4.37 -1.28 6.90
CA ILE A 121 -2.96 -1.53 6.53
C ILE A 121 -2.75 -1.52 5.02
N ILE A 122 -3.73 -1.99 4.25
CA ILE A 122 -3.70 -2.00 2.77
C ILE A 122 -5.08 -1.58 2.29
N SER A 123 -5.14 -0.79 1.22
CA SER A 123 -6.39 -0.47 0.54
C SER A 123 -6.15 -0.40 -0.96
N GLU A 124 -7.24 -0.47 -1.74
CA GLU A 124 -7.15 -0.23 -3.17
C GLU A 124 -6.59 1.15 -3.49
N ASP A 125 -5.62 1.16 -4.38
CA ASP A 125 -4.98 2.31 -5.03
C ASP A 125 -4.91 1.99 -6.54
N SER A 126 -6.08 1.88 -7.14
CA SER A 126 -6.20 1.54 -8.55
C SER A 126 -5.80 2.71 -9.44
N GLU A 127 -5.20 2.38 -10.58
CA GLU A 127 -4.84 3.32 -11.64
C GLU A 127 -3.76 4.38 -11.29
N TRP A 128 -3.07 4.27 -10.17
CA TRP A 128 -1.92 5.14 -9.87
C TRP A 128 -0.72 4.93 -10.79
N ALA A 129 -0.06 6.00 -11.23
CA ALA A 129 1.01 5.94 -12.22
C ALA A 129 2.19 5.04 -11.80
N ASP A 130 2.52 5.02 -10.50
CA ASP A 130 3.59 4.20 -9.93
C ASP A 130 3.09 2.86 -9.33
N GLY A 131 1.85 2.45 -9.66
CA GLY A 131 1.20 1.22 -9.18
C GLY A 131 1.84 -0.06 -9.72
N GLN A 132 3.06 -0.35 -9.26
CA GLN A 132 3.88 -1.52 -9.57
C GLN A 132 4.09 -2.33 -8.28
N TRP A 133 3.92 -3.65 -8.31
CA TRP A 133 3.93 -4.43 -7.05
C TRP A 133 5.29 -4.49 -6.36
N ILE A 134 6.39 -4.24 -7.07
CA ILE A 134 7.74 -4.27 -6.48
C ILE A 134 8.22 -2.89 -6.01
N ASN A 135 7.57 -1.81 -6.47
CA ASN A 135 8.01 -0.43 -6.24
C ASN A 135 7.42 0.12 -4.94
N GLY A 136 8.27 0.48 -3.97
CA GLY A 136 7.85 1.02 -2.68
C GLY A 136 7.01 2.32 -2.74
N ARG A 137 6.91 2.98 -3.91
CA ARG A 137 5.98 4.10 -4.12
C ARG A 137 4.50 3.71 -4.07
N ASN A 138 4.17 2.43 -3.96
CA ASN A 138 2.83 1.93 -3.65
C ASN A 138 2.47 2.06 -2.15
N LEU A 139 3.05 3.06 -1.47
CA LEU A 139 2.66 3.49 -0.13
C LEU A 139 2.13 4.91 -0.23
N PHE A 140 1.04 5.19 0.49
CA PHE A 140 0.42 6.50 0.43
C PHE A 140 -0.14 6.92 1.79
N ASP A 141 -0.30 8.23 1.97
CA ASP A 141 -1.02 8.80 3.08
C ASP A 141 -2.35 9.41 2.64
N GLN A 142 -3.44 8.94 3.22
CA GLN A 142 -4.78 9.35 2.77
C GLN A 142 -4.99 10.83 3.05
N ALA A 143 -5.30 11.63 2.02
CA ALA A 143 -5.46 13.08 2.12
C ALA A 143 -6.87 13.56 1.75
N PHE A 144 -7.60 12.79 0.95
CA PHE A 144 -8.92 13.14 0.43
C PHE A 144 -9.97 12.08 0.78
N ALA A 145 -11.24 12.35 0.45
CA ALA A 145 -12.25 11.29 0.45
C ALA A 145 -11.91 10.23 -0.60
N ILE A 146 -12.31 8.98 -0.34
CA ILE A 146 -12.17 7.86 -1.29
C ILE A 146 -12.73 8.27 -2.65
N ASN A 147 -11.98 7.99 -3.73
CA ASN A 147 -12.33 8.35 -5.12
C ASN A 147 -12.39 9.86 -5.43
N GLN A 148 -11.99 10.75 -4.51
CA GLN A 148 -12.05 12.21 -4.71
C GLN A 148 -10.69 12.90 -4.83
N ALA A 149 -9.58 12.15 -4.69
CA ALA A 149 -8.25 12.71 -4.76
C ALA A 149 -7.88 13.20 -6.18
N PRO A 150 -7.22 14.36 -6.33
CA PRO A 150 -6.81 14.88 -7.62
C PRO A 150 -5.75 13.96 -8.29
N PRO A 151 -5.60 13.96 -9.63
CA PRO A 151 -4.80 12.95 -10.35
C PRO A 151 -3.31 12.86 -10.01
N TYR A 152 -2.76 13.85 -9.30
CA TYR A 152 -1.36 13.89 -8.86
C TYR A 152 -1.16 13.44 -7.41
N GLU A 153 -2.24 13.06 -6.73
CA GLU A 153 -2.20 12.56 -5.35
C GLU A 153 -2.43 11.05 -5.34
N ASN A 154 -1.65 10.32 -4.53
CA ASN A 154 -1.88 8.91 -4.25
C ASN A 154 -2.77 8.77 -3.00
N ASP A 155 -3.94 8.17 -3.17
CA ASP A 155 -4.99 8.02 -2.17
C ASP A 155 -5.81 6.78 -2.54
N ILE A 156 -6.67 6.33 -1.62
CA ILE A 156 -7.62 5.24 -1.89
C ILE A 156 -8.48 5.56 -3.11
N ARG A 157 -8.33 4.71 -4.12
CA ARG A 157 -9.06 4.77 -5.39
C ARG A 157 -9.48 3.39 -5.83
N SER A 158 -10.75 3.28 -6.20
CA SER A 158 -11.33 2.05 -6.70
C SER A 158 -12.36 2.33 -7.79
N GLN A 159 -12.53 1.35 -8.67
CA GLN A 159 -13.60 1.30 -9.65
C GLN A 159 -14.75 0.39 -9.21
N HIS A 160 -14.71 -0.12 -7.97
CA HIS A 160 -15.88 -0.72 -7.37
C HIS A 160 -16.97 0.34 -7.11
N PRO A 161 -18.24 0.05 -7.44
CA PRO A 161 -19.32 1.01 -7.19
C PRO A 161 -19.46 1.36 -5.70
N GLY A 162 -19.31 2.64 -5.38
CA GLY A 162 -19.63 3.20 -4.06
C GLY A 162 -18.51 3.10 -3.01
N GLY A 163 -17.30 2.67 -3.37
CA GLY A 163 -16.22 2.51 -2.39
C GLY A 163 -15.04 1.68 -2.87
N ALA A 164 -14.20 1.27 -1.92
CA ALA A 164 -12.97 0.52 -2.13
C ALA A 164 -12.83 -0.61 -1.10
N GLN A 165 -12.12 -1.68 -1.42
CA GLN A 165 -11.76 -2.69 -0.43
C GLN A 165 -10.56 -2.24 0.42
N GLY A 166 -10.66 -2.49 1.72
CA GLY A 166 -9.61 -2.26 2.71
C GLY A 166 -9.31 -3.51 3.53
N LEU A 167 -8.04 -3.77 3.77
CA LEU A 167 -7.54 -4.82 4.67
C LEU A 167 -7.10 -4.19 5.99
N LEU A 168 -7.64 -4.71 7.09
CA LEU A 168 -7.28 -4.29 8.44
C LEU A 168 -6.15 -5.14 9.01
N ALA A 169 -5.50 -4.65 10.07
CA ALA A 169 -4.36 -5.31 10.69
C ALA A 169 -4.68 -6.66 11.35
N ASP A 170 -5.95 -6.95 11.63
CA ASP A 170 -6.40 -8.26 12.10
C ASP A 170 -6.63 -9.29 10.97
N GLY A 171 -6.42 -8.88 9.71
CA GLY A 171 -6.62 -9.71 8.52
C GLY A 171 -8.04 -9.69 7.95
N SER A 172 -8.97 -8.94 8.56
CA SER A 172 -10.31 -8.77 8.01
C SER A 172 -10.31 -7.81 6.81
N VAL A 173 -11.21 -8.06 5.86
CA VAL A 173 -11.41 -7.23 4.67
C VAL A 173 -12.78 -6.57 4.76
N HIS A 174 -12.80 -5.25 4.61
CA HIS A 174 -14.00 -4.42 4.71
C HIS A 174 -14.16 -3.57 3.46
N PHE A 175 -15.42 -3.39 3.03
CA PHE A 175 -15.76 -2.45 1.97
C PHE A 175 -15.92 -1.04 2.55
N LEU A 176 -14.98 -0.16 2.24
CA LEU A 176 -14.95 1.22 2.68
C LEU A 176 -15.81 2.07 1.75
N ARG A 177 -16.93 2.60 2.27
CA ARG A 177 -17.85 3.43 1.49
C ARG A 177 -17.22 4.77 1.16
N GLU A 178 -17.37 5.23 -0.07
CA GLU A 178 -16.86 6.56 -0.49
C GLU A 178 -17.57 7.72 0.22
N THR A 179 -18.73 7.46 0.82
CA THR A 179 -19.48 8.41 1.65
C THR A 179 -19.10 8.38 3.13
N MET A 180 -18.09 7.61 3.53
CA MET A 180 -17.67 7.56 4.93
C MET A 180 -17.17 8.92 5.40
N GLU A 181 -17.42 9.24 6.68
CA GLU A 181 -16.95 10.48 7.28
C GLU A 181 -15.43 10.58 7.23
N LEU A 182 -14.90 11.74 6.83
CA LEU A 182 -13.47 11.99 6.72
C LEU A 182 -12.73 11.76 8.05
N THR A 183 -13.38 12.04 9.17
CA THR A 183 -12.81 11.79 10.51
C THR A 183 -12.64 10.30 10.79
N THR A 184 -13.57 9.47 10.32
CA THR A 184 -13.49 8.01 10.44
C THR A 184 -12.40 7.47 9.51
N LEU A 185 -12.34 7.96 8.27
CA LEU A 185 -11.31 7.59 7.31
C LEU A 185 -9.90 7.94 7.82
N ALA A 186 -9.73 9.14 8.36
CA ALA A 186 -8.47 9.56 8.97
C ALA A 186 -8.08 8.63 10.13
N ALA A 187 -9.02 8.34 11.03
CA ALA A 187 -8.77 7.52 12.22
C ALA A 187 -8.26 6.11 11.86
N ILE A 188 -8.92 5.44 10.91
CA ILE A 188 -8.52 4.07 10.54
C ILE A 188 -7.18 4.01 9.80
N CYS A 189 -6.71 5.11 9.22
CA CYS A 189 -5.40 5.22 8.57
C CYS A 189 -4.25 5.46 9.57
N THR A 190 -4.50 5.46 10.87
CA THR A 190 -3.48 5.60 11.92
C THR A 190 -3.33 4.33 12.75
N ARG A 191 -2.12 4.11 13.29
CA ARG A 191 -1.81 2.93 14.12
C ARG A 191 -1.99 3.16 15.62
N ALA A 192 -1.84 4.38 16.11
CA ALA A 192 -1.72 4.63 17.56
C ALA A 192 -2.09 6.06 18.01
N ARG A 193 -3.02 6.75 17.35
CA ARG A 193 -3.34 8.15 17.68
C ARG A 193 -4.56 8.28 18.63
N GLY A 194 -5.19 7.17 18.99
CA GLY A 194 -6.15 7.05 20.08
C GLY A 194 -7.57 7.49 19.73
N GLU A 195 -7.90 7.64 18.45
CA GLU A 195 -9.24 7.98 18.00
C GLU A 195 -10.25 6.87 18.29
N VAL A 196 -11.47 7.26 18.66
CA VAL A 196 -12.58 6.33 18.76
C VAL A 196 -13.23 6.17 17.38
N VAL A 197 -13.02 5.01 16.76
CA VAL A 197 -13.71 4.62 15.51
C VAL A 197 -15.04 3.97 15.87
N SER A 198 -16.16 4.53 15.40
CA SER A 198 -17.49 3.94 15.58
C SER A 198 -18.02 3.34 14.27
N GLY A 199 -17.83 2.03 14.08
CA GLY A 199 -18.37 1.26 12.96
C GLY A 199 -17.54 1.36 11.67
N LEU A 200 -17.18 0.19 11.14
CA LEU A 200 -16.58 -0.05 9.82
C LEU A 200 -17.57 -0.84 8.94
#